data_AF-A0AA88H5W3-F1
#
_entry.id   AF-A0AA88H5W3-F1
#
_cell.length_a   1.000
_cell.length_b   1.000
_cell.length_c   1.000
_cell.angle_alpha   90.00
_cell.angle_beta   90.00
_cell.angle_gamma   90.00
#
_symmetry.space_group_name_H-M   'P 1'
#
loop_
_entity.id
_entity.type
_entity.pdbx_description
1 polymer ?
#
loop_
_entity_poly.entity_id
_entity_poly.type
_entity_poly.pdbx_seq_one_letter_code
_entity_poly.pdbx_strand_id
1 'polypeptide(L)'
;MSQQSVLSKTPVAVASVQPPGTQQSKGTAFTVSRISTQFYGHEPTVKLPGDLCLLGCVFIITDYHKSKPQETVSEWKKVINRYGGEIESTYGPRITHVLCCHLTNPFVQQAIRDNKRCVTAFWLNDVVIKQQLFPPTTALHLPLPFSDDNRPCHKMTMSVSAFEGDDRIKVKAMIEQLGAKYTGYFSKNTSVLVCKK
;
A
#
# COMPACT_ATOMS: atom_id res chain seq x y z
N MET A 1 74.95 -8.36 57.01
CA MET A 1 75.18 -7.30 56.01
C MET A 1 74.23 -7.51 54.85
N SER A 2 73.53 -6.44 54.49
CA SER A 2 72.78 -6.19 53.24
C SER A 2 71.48 -6.93 52.95
N GLN A 3 70.46 -6.08 52.78
CA GLN A 3 69.14 -6.25 52.19
C GLN A 3 69.21 -6.75 50.73
N GLN A 4 68.15 -7.41 50.24
CA GLN A 4 67.33 -6.88 49.13
C GLN A 4 66.09 -7.74 48.86
N SER A 5 64.93 -7.08 48.87
CA SER A 5 63.62 -7.52 48.40
C SER A 5 63.38 -7.05 46.96
N VAL A 6 62.89 -7.91 46.05
CA VAL A 6 62.21 -7.51 44.81
C VAL A 6 61.25 -8.65 44.42
N LEU A 7 59.95 -8.60 44.75
CA LEU A 7 58.82 -8.01 44.02
C LEU A 7 58.51 -8.63 42.64
N SER A 8 57.37 -9.32 42.62
CA SER A 8 56.66 -9.96 41.51
C SER A 8 56.13 -8.94 40.49
N LYS A 9 56.29 -9.25 39.20
CA LYS A 9 55.76 -8.46 38.09
C LYS A 9 54.54 -9.15 37.48
N THR A 10 53.36 -8.61 37.74
CA THR A 10 52.11 -8.88 37.01
C THR A 10 51.99 -7.83 35.90
N PRO A 11 51.68 -8.19 34.64
CA PRO A 11 51.42 -7.21 33.60
C PRO A 11 50.02 -6.62 33.73
N VAL A 12 49.97 -5.28 33.78
CA VAL A 12 48.76 -4.45 33.76
C VAL A 12 48.28 -4.33 32.31
N ALA A 13 47.03 -4.70 32.06
CA ALA A 13 46.36 -4.49 30.78
C ALA A 13 45.83 -3.04 30.71
N VAL A 14 46.12 -2.37 29.59
CA VAL A 14 45.76 -0.98 29.30
C VAL A 14 44.28 -0.90 28.91
N ALA A 15 43.53 -0.06 29.61
CA ALA A 15 42.13 0.24 29.34
C ALA A 15 41.98 1.07 28.05
N SER A 16 41.09 0.63 27.16
CA SER A 16 40.68 1.40 25.98
C SER A 16 39.42 2.20 26.33
N VAL A 17 39.50 3.52 26.22
CA VAL A 17 38.41 4.48 26.50
C VAL A 17 37.45 4.53 25.30
N GLN A 18 36.17 4.22 25.51
CA GLN A 18 35.11 4.39 24.51
C GLN A 18 34.60 5.85 24.48
N PRO A 19 34.33 6.44 23.30
CA PRO A 19 33.68 7.75 23.19
C PRO A 19 32.17 7.71 23.49
N PRO A 20 31.58 8.83 23.98
CA PRO A 20 30.21 8.88 24.48
C PRO A 20 29.14 8.88 23.38
N GLY A 21 27.96 8.38 23.77
CA GLY A 21 26.91 7.90 22.89
C GLY A 21 26.16 8.97 22.09
N THR A 22 25.82 8.60 20.86
CA THR A 22 24.81 9.27 20.05
C THR A 22 23.48 8.57 20.29
N GLN A 23 22.51 9.29 20.86
CA GLN A 23 21.14 8.82 21.03
C GLN A 23 20.51 8.61 19.65
N GLN A 24 20.47 7.37 19.18
CA GLN A 24 19.70 6.97 18.01
C GLN A 24 18.23 6.96 18.41
N SER A 25 17.47 7.95 17.95
CA SER A 25 16.01 7.93 18.03
C SER A 25 15.52 6.64 17.38
N LYS A 26 14.94 5.74 18.18
CA LYS A 26 14.30 4.51 17.70
C LYS A 26 13.15 4.93 16.78
N GLY A 27 13.41 4.94 15.47
CA GLY A 27 12.35 4.93 14.48
C GLY A 27 11.54 3.68 14.74
N THR A 28 10.29 3.85 15.13
CA THR A 28 9.34 2.76 15.29
C THR A 28 9.23 2.08 13.93
N ALA A 29 9.96 0.98 13.75
CA ALA A 29 9.75 0.12 12.60
C ALA A 29 8.30 -0.37 12.70
N PHE A 30 7.47 0.06 11.75
CA PHE A 30 6.16 -0.54 11.56
C PHE A 30 6.39 -1.98 11.12
N THR A 31 6.45 -2.90 12.09
CA THR A 31 6.41 -4.33 11.80
C THR A 31 5.00 -4.63 11.32
N VAL A 32 4.79 -4.54 10.01
CA VAL A 32 3.60 -5.11 9.37
C VAL A 32 3.72 -6.61 9.56
N SER A 33 3.01 -7.14 10.56
CA SER A 33 2.83 -8.58 10.71
C SER A 33 2.21 -9.09 9.41
N ARG A 34 3.00 -9.84 8.64
CA ARG A 34 2.55 -10.48 7.41
C ARG A 34 1.61 -11.62 7.77
N ILE A 35 0.35 -11.32 8.07
CA ILE A 35 -0.71 -12.28 7.80
C ILE A 35 -0.81 -12.31 6.27
N SER A 36 -0.12 -13.25 5.62
CA SER A 36 -0.20 -13.39 4.17
C SER A 36 -1.53 -14.06 3.83
N THR A 37 -2.63 -13.31 3.89
CA THR A 37 -3.90 -13.76 3.33
C THR A 37 -3.69 -13.90 1.83
N GLN A 38 -3.52 -15.14 1.36
CA GLN A 38 -3.30 -15.41 -0.05
C GLN A 38 -4.63 -15.32 -0.78
N PHE A 39 -4.69 -14.37 -1.70
CA PHE A 39 -5.86 -14.13 -2.53
C PHE A 39 -5.69 -14.83 -3.88
N TYR A 40 -6.78 -15.41 -4.38
CA TYR A 40 -6.80 -16.14 -5.65
C TYR A 40 -7.84 -15.57 -6.62
N GLY A 41 -7.71 -15.87 -7.90
CA GLY A 41 -8.76 -15.64 -8.88
C GLY A 41 -9.77 -16.79 -8.89
N HIS A 42 -10.52 -16.92 -9.98
CA HIS A 42 -11.29 -18.12 -10.27
C HIS A 42 -10.37 -19.31 -10.54
N GLU A 43 -10.89 -20.52 -10.31
CA GLU A 43 -10.16 -21.74 -10.64
C GLU A 43 -9.83 -21.78 -12.14
N PRO A 44 -8.58 -22.08 -12.56
CA PRO A 44 -8.19 -22.04 -13.97
C PRO A 44 -8.98 -22.99 -14.89
N THR A 45 -9.59 -24.03 -14.34
CA THR A 45 -10.41 -25.00 -15.08
C THR A 45 -11.80 -24.44 -15.41
N VAL A 46 -12.28 -23.46 -14.63
CA VAL A 46 -13.58 -22.81 -14.83
C VAL A 46 -13.41 -21.71 -15.87
N LYS A 47 -13.93 -21.97 -17.08
CA LYS A 47 -13.97 -20.98 -18.16
C LYS A 47 -15.22 -20.10 -18.01
N LEU A 48 -15.05 -18.96 -17.34
CA LEU A 48 -16.10 -17.93 -17.30
C LEU A 48 -16.05 -17.07 -18.57
N PRO A 49 -17.23 -16.66 -19.10
CA PRO A 49 -17.30 -15.55 -20.04
C PRO A 49 -16.64 -14.30 -19.47
N GLY A 50 -15.99 -13.51 -20.32
CA GLY A 50 -15.25 -12.32 -19.87
C GLY A 50 -16.13 -11.23 -19.25
N ASP A 51 -17.40 -11.17 -19.65
CA ASP A 51 -18.46 -10.34 -19.10
C ASP A 51 -19.07 -10.90 -17.80
N LEU A 52 -18.56 -12.02 -17.28
CA LEU A 52 -18.93 -12.60 -15.98
C LEU A 52 -17.69 -12.80 -15.09
N CYS A 53 -16.61 -12.04 -15.33
CA CYS A 53 -15.36 -12.19 -14.60
C CYS A 53 -15.49 -11.93 -13.08
N LEU A 54 -16.52 -11.20 -12.63
CA LEU A 54 -16.81 -10.93 -11.22
C LEU A 54 -17.84 -11.89 -10.61
N LEU A 55 -18.25 -12.96 -11.31
CA LEU A 55 -19.21 -13.93 -10.79
C LEU A 55 -18.79 -14.44 -9.40
N GLY A 56 -19.72 -14.44 -8.45
CA GLY A 56 -19.46 -14.84 -7.06
C GLY A 56 -18.72 -13.78 -6.21
N CYS A 57 -18.33 -12.64 -6.79
CA CYS A 57 -17.81 -11.51 -6.03
C CYS A 57 -18.95 -10.64 -5.52
N VAL A 58 -19.02 -10.48 -4.20
CA VAL A 58 -19.94 -9.58 -3.51
C VAL A 58 -19.18 -8.43 -2.89
N PHE A 59 -19.50 -7.21 -3.32
CA PHE A 59 -18.81 -5.98 -2.96
C PHE A 59 -19.59 -5.14 -1.96
N ILE A 60 -18.86 -4.48 -1.07
CA ILE A 60 -19.34 -3.29 -0.36
C ILE A 60 -18.38 -2.13 -0.65
N ILE A 61 -18.94 -0.95 -0.93
CA ILE A 61 -18.16 0.25 -1.29
C ILE A 61 -18.17 1.21 -0.11
N THR A 62 -16.98 1.64 0.33
CA THR A 62 -16.80 2.58 1.44
C THR A 62 -15.73 3.62 1.11
N ASP A 63 -15.63 4.69 1.91
CA ASP A 63 -14.67 5.82 1.80
C ASP A 63 -14.77 6.72 0.55
N TYR A 64 -15.35 6.24 -0.55
CA TYR A 64 -15.39 7.00 -1.80
C TYR A 64 -16.36 8.18 -1.80
N HIS A 65 -17.39 8.18 -0.95
CA HIS A 65 -18.36 9.29 -0.87
C HIS A 65 -17.72 10.64 -0.49
N LYS A 66 -16.56 10.62 0.18
CA LYS A 66 -15.83 11.84 0.58
C LYS A 66 -14.94 12.39 -0.52
N SER A 67 -14.44 11.52 -1.40
CA SER A 67 -13.36 11.84 -2.35
C SER A 67 -13.79 11.77 -3.81
N LYS A 68 -14.97 11.20 -4.10
CA LYS A 68 -15.50 11.00 -5.46
C LYS A 68 -16.95 11.46 -5.56
N PRO A 69 -17.37 11.99 -6.72
CA PRO A 69 -18.77 12.25 -7.00
C PRO A 69 -19.62 10.99 -6.86
N GLN A 70 -20.87 11.14 -6.42
CA GLN A 70 -21.82 10.03 -6.30
C GLN A 70 -22.04 9.31 -7.64
N GLU A 71 -21.98 10.05 -8.74
CA GLU A 71 -22.09 9.51 -10.11
C GLU A 71 -21.01 8.47 -10.40
N THR A 72 -19.75 8.77 -10.05
CA THR A 72 -18.62 7.84 -10.22
C THR A 72 -18.83 6.55 -9.42
N VAL A 73 -19.29 6.66 -8.17
CA VAL A 73 -19.60 5.48 -7.35
C VAL A 73 -20.75 4.68 -7.97
N SER A 74 -21.75 5.36 -8.53
CA SER A 74 -22.88 4.72 -9.20
C SER A 74 -22.47 4.00 -10.50
N GLU A 75 -21.52 4.56 -11.24
CA GLU A 75 -20.91 3.91 -12.41
C GLU A 75 -20.18 2.63 -12.02
N TRP A 76 -19.38 2.66 -10.95
CA TRP A 76 -18.73 1.43 -10.46
C TRP A 76 -19.75 0.37 -10.06
N LYS A 77 -20.87 0.76 -9.45
CA LYS A 77 -21.95 -0.18 -9.14
C LYS A 77 -22.52 -0.83 -10.40
N LYS A 78 -22.77 -0.03 -11.45
CA LYS A 78 -23.23 -0.54 -12.76
C LYS A 78 -22.20 -1.48 -13.38
N VAL A 79 -20.92 -1.14 -13.31
CA VAL A 79 -19.83 -1.98 -13.83
C VAL A 79 -19.77 -3.31 -13.08
N ILE A 80 -19.78 -3.30 -11.75
CA ILE A 80 -19.73 -4.53 -10.94
C ILE A 80 -20.89 -5.47 -11.34
N ASN A 81 -22.12 -4.95 -11.37
CA ASN A 81 -23.31 -5.73 -11.75
C ASN A 81 -23.23 -6.24 -13.19
N ARG A 82 -22.74 -5.41 -14.13
CA ARG A 82 -22.58 -5.79 -15.53
C ARG A 82 -21.61 -6.96 -15.73
N TYR A 83 -20.57 -7.05 -14.90
CA TYR A 83 -19.56 -8.10 -14.98
C TYR A 83 -19.85 -9.31 -14.07
N GLY A 84 -21.08 -9.44 -13.57
CA GLY A 84 -21.55 -10.59 -12.78
C GLY A 84 -21.30 -10.50 -11.26
N GLY A 85 -20.80 -9.37 -10.76
CA GLY A 85 -20.64 -9.13 -9.33
C GLY A 85 -21.93 -8.62 -8.67
N GLU A 86 -22.03 -8.80 -7.36
CA GLU A 86 -23.13 -8.30 -6.54
C GLU A 86 -22.66 -7.15 -5.63
N ILE A 87 -23.59 -6.32 -5.18
CA ILE A 87 -23.31 -5.19 -4.30
C ILE A 87 -24.27 -5.19 -3.14
N GLU A 88 -23.72 -5.07 -1.94
CA GLU A 88 -24.46 -4.99 -0.69
C GLU A 88 -24.32 -3.59 -0.08
N SER A 89 -25.41 -3.10 0.50
CA SER A 89 -25.41 -1.85 1.27
C SER A 89 -24.97 -2.05 2.71
N THR A 90 -25.07 -3.28 3.21
CA THR A 90 -24.85 -3.63 4.61
C THR A 90 -23.74 -4.67 4.71
N TYR A 91 -22.85 -4.51 5.68
CA TYR A 91 -21.79 -5.46 5.92
C TYR A 91 -22.32 -6.78 6.47
N GLY A 92 -21.80 -7.89 5.96
CA GLY A 92 -22.24 -9.22 6.35
C GLY A 92 -21.29 -10.33 5.88
N PRO A 93 -21.57 -11.59 6.25
CA PRO A 93 -20.69 -12.71 5.96
C PRO A 93 -20.50 -12.95 4.45
N ARG A 94 -21.51 -12.62 3.64
CA ARG A 94 -21.50 -12.78 2.16
C ARG A 94 -20.51 -11.85 1.46
N ILE A 95 -20.13 -10.73 2.08
CA ILE A 95 -19.14 -9.81 1.50
C ILE A 95 -17.84 -10.57 1.25
N THR A 96 -17.30 -10.41 0.05
CA THR A 96 -16.01 -11.00 -0.36
C THR A 96 -14.97 -9.90 -0.58
N HIS A 97 -15.41 -8.73 -1.05
CA HIS A 97 -14.56 -7.61 -1.41
C HIS A 97 -15.04 -6.32 -0.77
N VAL A 98 -14.10 -5.54 -0.24
CA VAL A 98 -14.34 -4.17 0.24
C VAL A 98 -13.63 -3.22 -0.72
N LEU A 99 -14.40 -2.41 -1.44
CA LEU A 99 -13.86 -1.36 -2.30
C LEU A 99 -13.66 -0.10 -1.46
N CYS A 100 -12.40 0.24 -1.14
CA CYS A 100 -12.06 1.37 -0.27
C CYS A 100 -10.79 2.12 -0.73
N CYS A 101 -10.57 3.30 -0.15
CA CYS A 101 -9.36 4.12 -0.40
C CYS A 101 -8.28 3.93 0.68
N HIS A 102 -8.68 3.74 1.94
CA HIS A 102 -7.80 3.82 3.09
C HIS A 102 -7.98 2.60 3.99
N LEU A 103 -6.87 2.07 4.48
CA LEU A 103 -6.87 1.00 5.49
C LEU A 103 -7.16 1.56 6.89
N THR A 104 -6.96 2.85 7.14
CA THR A 104 -7.17 3.45 8.48
C THR A 104 -8.63 3.46 8.93
N ASN A 105 -9.58 3.22 8.02
CA ASN A 105 -11.00 3.14 8.37
C ASN A 105 -11.25 1.92 9.29
N PRO A 106 -11.82 2.10 10.50
CA PRO A 106 -12.14 1.00 11.42
C PRO A 106 -12.98 -0.11 10.79
N PHE A 107 -13.88 0.25 9.88
CA PHE A 107 -14.68 -0.69 9.10
C PHE A 107 -13.80 -1.59 8.21
N VAL A 108 -12.85 -0.99 7.50
CA VAL A 108 -11.91 -1.72 6.63
C VAL A 108 -11.00 -2.60 7.47
N GLN A 109 -10.53 -2.13 8.64
CA GLN A 109 -9.75 -2.93 9.58
C GLN A 109 -10.53 -4.16 10.08
N GLN A 110 -11.84 -4.02 10.34
CA GLN A 110 -12.69 -5.16 10.66
C GLN A 110 -12.77 -6.15 9.49
N ALA A 111 -12.97 -5.66 8.27
CA ALA A 111 -13.02 -6.51 7.09
C ALA A 111 -11.71 -7.29 6.85
N ILE A 112 -10.55 -6.69 7.14
CA ILE A 112 -9.26 -7.39 7.09
C ILE A 112 -9.22 -8.52 8.11
N ARG A 113 -9.68 -8.29 9.35
CA ARG A 113 -9.77 -9.34 10.39
C ARG A 113 -10.67 -10.50 9.96
N ASP A 114 -11.74 -10.18 9.22
CA ASP A 114 -12.67 -11.17 8.66
C ASP A 114 -12.16 -11.81 7.34
N ASN A 115 -10.88 -11.61 6.99
CA ASN A 115 -10.23 -12.09 5.76
C ASN A 115 -10.93 -11.65 4.46
N LYS A 116 -11.59 -10.50 4.47
CA LYS A 116 -12.18 -9.90 3.27
C LYS A 116 -11.11 -9.24 2.42
N ARG A 117 -11.27 -9.26 1.10
CA ARG A 117 -10.32 -8.64 0.19
C ARG A 117 -10.56 -7.13 0.11
N CYS A 118 -9.65 -6.33 0.66
CA CYS A 118 -9.72 -4.88 0.57
C CYS A 118 -8.95 -4.39 -0.67
N VAL A 119 -9.65 -3.71 -1.58
CA VAL A 119 -9.14 -3.33 -2.92
C VAL A 119 -9.58 -1.92 -3.29
N THR A 120 -8.87 -1.30 -4.23
CA THR A 120 -9.22 0.01 -4.79
C THR A 120 -9.98 -0.10 -6.11
N ALA A 121 -10.51 1.03 -6.58
CA ALA A 121 -11.09 1.13 -7.92
C ALA A 121 -10.09 0.81 -9.05
N PHE A 122 -8.78 0.99 -8.83
CA PHE A 122 -7.76 0.60 -9.81
C PHE A 122 -7.76 -0.92 -10.04
N TRP A 123 -7.89 -1.71 -8.97
CA TRP A 123 -7.97 -3.16 -9.10
C TRP A 123 -9.22 -3.60 -9.85
N LEU A 124 -10.38 -3.02 -9.51
CA LEU A 124 -11.64 -3.30 -10.19
C LEU A 124 -11.53 -3.00 -11.69
N ASN A 125 -10.96 -1.84 -12.04
CA ASN A 125 -10.71 -1.46 -13.43
C ASN A 125 -9.83 -2.49 -14.16
N ASP A 126 -8.71 -2.89 -13.56
CA ASP A 126 -7.79 -3.84 -14.20
C ASP A 126 -8.41 -5.25 -14.35
N VAL A 127 -9.24 -5.70 -13.39
CA VAL A 127 -10.01 -6.95 -13.48
C VAL A 127 -11.01 -6.90 -14.64
N VAL A 128 -11.71 -5.78 -14.79
CA VAL A 128 -12.69 -5.58 -15.86
C VAL A 128 -12.02 -5.49 -17.24
N ILE A 129 -10.94 -4.73 -17.37
CA ILE A 129 -10.19 -4.61 -18.63
C ILE A 129 -9.61 -5.96 -19.05
N LYS A 130 -9.05 -6.73 -18.11
CA LYS A 130 -8.51 -8.06 -18.39
C LYS A 130 -9.58 -9.13 -18.52
N GLN A 131 -10.83 -8.82 -18.16
CA GLN A 131 -11.95 -9.77 -18.12
C GLN A 131 -11.62 -11.05 -17.34
N GLN A 132 -10.84 -10.91 -16.27
CA GLN A 132 -10.36 -12.02 -15.45
C GLN A 132 -10.20 -11.58 -14.01
N LEU A 133 -10.72 -12.35 -13.06
CA LEU A 133 -10.49 -12.13 -11.64
C LEU A 133 -9.07 -12.59 -11.26
N PHE A 134 -8.30 -11.70 -10.64
CA PHE A 134 -6.94 -12.01 -10.15
C PHE A 134 -6.65 -11.28 -8.83
N PRO A 135 -5.68 -11.73 -8.01
CA PRO A 135 -5.31 -11.04 -6.77
C PRO A 135 -4.80 -9.61 -6.99
N PRO A 136 -4.87 -8.71 -6.00
CA PRO A 136 -4.26 -7.40 -6.09
C PRO A 136 -2.73 -7.55 -6.19
N THR A 137 -2.18 -7.35 -7.39
CA THR A 137 -0.74 -7.53 -7.68
C THR A 137 0.08 -6.24 -7.73
N THR A 138 -0.55 -5.07 -7.68
CA THR A 138 0.14 -3.77 -7.78
C THR A 138 -0.13 -2.91 -6.54
N ALA A 139 0.73 -1.91 -6.28
CA ALA A 139 0.55 -1.00 -5.16
C ALA A 139 -0.78 -0.22 -5.24
N LEU A 140 -1.17 0.21 -6.45
CA LEU A 140 -2.42 0.93 -6.68
C LEU A 140 -3.66 0.08 -6.41
N HIS A 141 -3.56 -1.26 -6.46
CA HIS A 141 -4.69 -2.16 -6.18
C HIS A 141 -5.05 -2.22 -4.69
N LEU A 142 -4.11 -1.83 -3.83
CA LEU A 142 -4.27 -1.90 -2.38
C LEU A 142 -4.66 -0.52 -1.82
N PRO A 143 -5.57 -0.47 -0.83
CA PRO A 143 -5.89 0.78 -0.16
C PRO A 143 -4.67 1.34 0.60
N LEU A 144 -4.64 2.65 0.79
CA LEU A 144 -3.51 3.34 1.39
C LEU A 144 -3.43 3.10 2.91
N PRO A 145 -2.22 2.92 3.48
CA PRO A 145 -2.05 2.66 4.91
C PRO A 145 -2.17 3.93 5.80
N PHE A 146 -2.40 5.09 5.20
CA PHE A 146 -2.52 6.39 5.86
C PHE A 146 -3.82 7.08 5.42
N SER A 147 -4.30 8.04 6.21
CA SER A 147 -5.44 8.89 5.83
C SER A 147 -5.02 10.06 4.93
N ASP A 148 -6.00 10.74 4.34
CA ASP A 148 -5.77 11.93 3.51
C ASP A 148 -5.02 13.05 4.24
N ASP A 149 -5.28 13.22 5.54
CA ASP A 149 -4.62 14.25 6.37
C ASP A 149 -3.18 13.90 6.74
N ASN A 150 -2.77 12.65 6.57
CA ASN A 150 -1.45 12.15 6.97
C ASN A 150 -0.69 11.52 5.81
N ARG A 151 -0.86 12.06 4.60
CA ARG A 151 -0.13 11.60 3.41
C ARG A 151 1.37 11.91 3.56
N PRO A 152 2.26 10.92 3.38
CA PRO A 152 3.68 11.04 3.75
C PRO A 152 4.46 12.06 2.91
N CYS A 153 4.02 12.32 1.67
CA CYS A 153 4.72 13.20 0.73
C CYS A 153 3.97 14.52 0.47
N HIS A 154 3.05 14.94 1.34
CA HIS A 154 2.19 16.12 1.13
C HIS A 154 2.93 17.46 0.92
N LYS A 155 4.20 17.56 1.34
CA LYS A 155 5.06 18.75 1.15
C LYS A 155 6.04 18.63 -0.03
N MET A 156 6.02 17.52 -0.76
CA MET A 156 7.00 17.25 -1.82
C MET A 156 6.43 17.61 -3.19
N THR A 157 7.32 18.06 -4.07
CA THR A 157 7.04 18.16 -5.51
C THR A 157 7.84 17.10 -6.24
N MET A 158 7.18 16.30 -7.07
CA MET A 158 7.79 15.19 -7.78
C MET A 158 7.65 15.37 -9.30
N SER A 159 8.66 14.93 -10.04
CA SER A 159 8.63 14.83 -11.50
C SER A 159 9.00 13.42 -11.93
N VAL A 160 8.59 13.01 -13.12
CA VAL A 160 8.85 11.67 -13.66
C VAL A 160 9.58 11.77 -14.99
N SER A 161 10.53 10.87 -15.23
CA SER A 161 11.26 10.75 -16.49
C SER A 161 11.35 9.28 -16.93
N ALA A 162 11.42 9.05 -18.25
CA ALA A 162 11.50 7.72 -18.87
C ALA A 162 10.33 6.75 -18.57
N PHE A 163 9.19 7.28 -18.11
CA PHE A 163 7.93 6.54 -18.05
C PHE A 163 7.02 6.96 -19.20
N GLU A 164 6.42 5.98 -19.87
CA GLU A 164 5.54 6.18 -21.03
C GLU A 164 4.22 5.43 -20.84
N GLY A 165 3.19 5.81 -21.61
CA GLY A 165 1.88 5.15 -21.61
C GLY A 165 1.30 4.91 -20.22
N ASP A 166 0.81 3.69 -20.00
CA ASP A 166 0.18 3.25 -18.74
C ASP A 166 1.11 3.33 -17.54
N ASP A 167 2.41 3.06 -17.71
CA ASP A 167 3.38 3.15 -16.61
C ASP A 167 3.43 4.59 -16.08
N ARG A 168 3.44 5.58 -16.98
CA ARG A 168 3.44 7.00 -16.59
C ARG A 168 2.17 7.38 -15.84
N ILE A 169 1.02 6.90 -16.30
CA ILE A 169 -0.28 7.15 -15.65
C ILE A 169 -0.29 6.55 -14.24
N LYS A 170 0.19 5.31 -14.08
CA LYS A 170 0.27 4.62 -12.79
C LYS A 170 1.22 5.32 -11.83
N VAL A 171 2.41 5.72 -12.29
CA VAL A 171 3.38 6.46 -11.44
C VAL A 171 2.80 7.81 -11.01
N LYS A 172 2.14 8.54 -11.91
CA LYS A 172 1.46 9.79 -11.55
C LYS A 172 0.39 9.56 -10.49
N ALA A 173 -0.44 8.52 -10.64
CA ALA A 173 -1.45 8.18 -9.64
C ALA A 173 -0.83 7.83 -8.28
N MET A 174 0.29 7.10 -8.26
CA MET A 174 1.01 6.80 -7.01
C MET A 174 1.55 8.07 -6.33
N ILE A 175 2.12 9.00 -7.10
CA ILE A 175 2.60 10.29 -6.59
C ILE A 175 1.46 11.09 -5.94
N GLU A 176 0.31 11.16 -6.62
CA GLU A 176 -0.87 11.87 -6.13
C GLU A 176 -1.44 11.21 -4.86
N GLN A 177 -1.48 9.88 -4.78
CA GLN A 177 -1.91 9.14 -3.59
C GLN A 177 -1.00 9.38 -2.38
N LEU A 178 0.30 9.53 -2.59
CA LEU A 178 1.25 9.91 -1.54
C LEU A 178 1.12 11.38 -1.10
N GLY A 179 0.27 12.16 -1.77
CA GLY A 179 0.02 13.57 -1.48
C GLY A 179 1.00 14.53 -2.13
N ALA A 180 1.97 14.04 -2.91
CA ALA A 180 2.95 14.89 -3.55
C ALA A 180 2.36 15.65 -4.75
N LYS A 181 2.85 16.86 -4.98
CA LYS A 181 2.50 17.65 -6.17
C LYS A 181 3.27 17.11 -7.37
N TYR A 182 2.56 16.63 -8.39
CA TYR A 182 3.17 16.23 -9.65
C TYR A 182 3.53 17.44 -10.52
N THR A 183 4.71 17.39 -11.15
CA THR A 183 5.17 18.35 -12.17
C THR A 183 5.69 17.60 -13.39
N GLY A 184 5.30 18.06 -14.58
CA GLY A 184 5.73 17.48 -15.86
C GLY A 184 7.15 17.86 -16.28
N TYR A 185 7.83 18.70 -15.50
CA TYR A 185 9.17 19.22 -15.75
C TYR A 185 10.00 19.16 -14.47
N PHE A 186 11.32 19.07 -14.62
CA PHE A 186 12.27 19.11 -13.51
C PHE A 186 12.79 20.54 -13.30
N SER A 187 12.77 21.01 -12.06
CA SER A 187 13.22 22.36 -11.70
C SER A 187 13.93 22.36 -10.34
N LYS A 188 14.52 23.49 -9.96
CA LYS A 188 15.15 23.68 -8.63
C LYS A 188 14.17 23.47 -7.46
N ASN A 189 12.87 23.59 -7.70
CA ASN A 189 11.82 23.40 -6.70
C ASN A 189 11.29 21.96 -6.65
N THR A 190 11.75 21.08 -7.54
CA THR A 190 11.37 19.66 -7.54
C THR A 190 12.16 18.94 -6.44
N SER A 191 11.46 18.31 -5.52
CA SER A 191 12.06 17.55 -4.41
C SER A 191 12.63 16.20 -4.85
N VAL A 192 11.94 15.51 -5.77
CA VAL A 192 12.31 14.17 -6.24
C VAL A 192 12.09 14.03 -7.74
N LEU A 193 13.05 13.44 -8.43
CA LEU A 193 12.91 12.95 -9.80
C LEU A 193 12.80 11.43 -9.77
N VAL A 194 11.69 10.89 -10.26
CA VAL A 194 11.46 9.44 -10.38
C VAL A 194 11.79 9.01 -11.81
N CYS A 195 12.81 8.17 -11.96
CA CYS A 195 13.25 7.65 -13.25
C CYS A 195 13.00 6.15 -13.36
N LYS A 196 12.55 5.70 -14.54
CA LYS A 196 12.60 4.29 -14.91
C LYS A 196 14.07 3.90 -15.16
N LYS A 197 14.46 2.72 -14.68
CA LYS A 197 15.79 2.16 -14.94
C LYS A 197 15.85 1.59 -16.36
#